data_AF-A0A8X6NS08-F1
#
_entry.id   AF-A0A8X6NS08-F1
#
_cell.length_a   1.000
_cell.length_b   1.000
_cell.length_c   1.000
_cell.angle_alpha   90.00
_cell.angle_beta   90.00
_cell.angle_gamma   90.00
#
_symmetry.space_group_name_H-M   'P 1'
#
loop_
_entity.id
_entity.type
_entity.pdbx_description
1 polymer ?
#
loop_
_entity_poly.entity_id
_entity_poly.type
_entity_poly.pdbx_seq_one_letter_code
_entity_poly.pdbx_strand_id
1 'polypeptide(L)'
;RRPALVWSSLFILICIHASKTVRRNADWQSEHSLFLSGLNVNQRNAKLYNNVGHCLETQGKYSEALSYFNTAIKVEANDIGAYINVGRTQTQLGMYEEAERAFRKAKDLLPKPPFGEGYEARVAPSHLNVFLNLANLISRNGTRLEEADKLYQEAIRMRSDYVEAYINRGDILIRLNRTREAQDVYEKALQLDDANADIHYNLGVVFLEQRQTSRAMLSFDKALKINPRHEQALLNSAILIQEEGGPQKRKKAYHR
;
A
#
# COMPACT_ATOMS: atom_id res chain seq x y z
N ARG A 1 10.48 -62.15 -28.66
CA ARG A 1 9.89 -60.88 -29.20
C ARG A 1 9.11 -60.09 -28.14
N ARG A 2 8.23 -60.71 -27.34
CA ARG A 2 7.45 -60.05 -26.28
C ARG A 2 8.26 -59.31 -25.18
N PRO A 3 9.38 -59.82 -24.64
CA PRO A 3 10.10 -59.12 -23.56
C PRO A 3 10.80 -57.85 -24.04
N ALA A 4 11.37 -57.84 -25.25
CA ALA A 4 12.01 -56.65 -25.82
C ALA A 4 11.01 -55.49 -25.98
N LEU A 5 9.79 -55.78 -26.43
CA LEU A 5 8.70 -54.79 -26.52
C LEU A 5 8.34 -54.21 -25.14
N VAL A 6 8.24 -55.06 -24.10
CA VAL A 6 7.94 -54.61 -22.73
C VAL A 6 9.05 -53.68 -22.20
N TRP A 7 10.32 -54.05 -22.37
CA TRP A 7 11.45 -53.22 -21.94
C TRP A 7 11.54 -51.91 -22.72
N SER A 8 11.29 -51.92 -24.04
CA SER A 8 11.21 -50.70 -24.85
C SER A 8 10.07 -49.79 -24.41
N SER A 9 8.87 -50.34 -24.15
CA SER A 9 7.73 -49.56 -23.64
C SER A 9 7.99 -48.97 -22.26
N LEU A 10 8.62 -49.75 -21.36
CA LEU A 10 8.99 -49.27 -20.02
C LEU A 10 10.04 -48.16 -20.09
N PHE A 11 11.06 -48.30 -20.95
CA PHE A 11 12.07 -47.27 -21.16
C PHE A 11 11.46 -45.96 -21.70
N ILE A 12 10.57 -46.05 -22.70
CA ILE A 12 9.85 -44.87 -23.23
C ILE A 12 9.04 -44.19 -22.12
N LEU A 13 8.33 -44.96 -21.29
CA LEU A 13 7.54 -44.43 -20.17
C LEU A 13 8.44 -43.68 -19.17
N ILE A 14 9.59 -44.25 -18.81
CA ILE A 14 10.57 -43.61 -17.91
C ILE A 14 11.12 -42.33 -18.53
N CYS A 15 11.48 -42.34 -19.82
CA CYS A 15 11.97 -41.14 -20.52
C CYS A 15 10.91 -40.02 -20.54
N ILE A 16 9.63 -40.35 -20.74
CA ILE A 16 8.53 -39.38 -20.69
C ILE A 16 8.39 -38.80 -19.28
N HIS A 17 8.43 -39.63 -18.24
CA HIS A 17 8.32 -39.17 -16.85
C HIS A 17 9.53 -38.34 -16.41
N ALA A 18 10.75 -38.76 -16.80
CA ALA A 18 11.98 -38.01 -16.54
C ALA A 18 11.94 -36.65 -17.24
N SER A 19 11.57 -36.61 -18.53
CA SER A 19 11.41 -35.36 -19.28
C SER A 19 10.38 -34.43 -18.65
N LYS A 20 9.22 -34.97 -18.24
CA LYS A 20 8.17 -34.20 -17.55
C LYS A 20 8.65 -33.65 -16.21
N THR A 21 9.46 -34.42 -15.47
CA THR A 21 10.03 -34.01 -14.18
C THR A 21 11.06 -32.90 -14.36
N VAL A 22 11.98 -33.03 -15.33
CA VAL A 22 12.96 -32.00 -15.66
C VAL A 22 12.27 -30.69 -16.08
N ARG A 23 11.25 -30.77 -16.94
CA ARG A 23 10.46 -29.60 -17.34
C ARG A 23 9.77 -28.95 -16.14
N ARG A 24 9.16 -29.74 -15.27
CA ARG A 24 8.48 -29.22 -14.06
C ARG A 24 9.47 -28.57 -13.07
N ASN A 25 10.68 -29.11 -12.96
CA ASN A 25 11.72 -28.49 -12.15
C ASN A 25 12.16 -27.12 -12.70
N ALA A 26 12.17 -26.95 -14.03
CA ALA A 26 12.44 -25.65 -14.66
C ALA A 26 11.31 -24.64 -14.37
N ASP A 27 10.05 -25.08 -14.42
CA ASP A 27 8.89 -24.23 -14.10
C ASP A 27 8.92 -23.70 -12.65
N TRP A 28 9.58 -24.40 -11.73
CA TRP A 28 9.62 -24.06 -10.30
C TRP A 28 10.88 -23.30 -9.85
N GLN A 29 11.68 -22.79 -10.78
CA GLN A 29 12.92 -22.07 -10.44
C GLN A 29 12.67 -20.69 -9.81
N SER A 30 11.53 -20.07 -10.10
CA SER A 30 11.15 -18.75 -9.57
C SER A 30 9.65 -18.67 -9.36
N GLU A 31 9.21 -17.73 -8.52
CA GLU A 31 7.78 -17.43 -8.35
C GLU A 31 7.12 -17.05 -9.70
N HIS A 32 7.83 -16.28 -10.52
CA HIS A 32 7.38 -15.88 -11.84
C HIS A 32 7.13 -17.08 -12.77
N SER A 33 8.11 -17.99 -12.89
CA SER A 33 7.96 -19.21 -13.71
C SER A 33 6.88 -20.13 -13.16
N LEU A 34 6.74 -20.20 -11.83
CA LEU A 34 5.72 -21.00 -11.17
C LEU A 34 4.32 -20.50 -11.53
N PHE A 35 4.04 -19.20 -11.37
CA PHE A 35 2.72 -18.65 -11.71
C PHE A 35 2.43 -18.71 -13.21
N LEU A 36 3.43 -18.47 -14.07
CA LEU A 36 3.29 -18.66 -15.52
C LEU A 36 2.94 -20.10 -15.89
N SER A 37 3.58 -21.09 -15.26
CA SER A 37 3.25 -22.50 -15.48
C SER A 37 1.80 -22.81 -15.08
N GLY A 38 1.29 -22.16 -14.02
CA GLY A 38 -0.10 -22.24 -13.60
C GLY A 38 -1.08 -21.73 -14.66
N LEU A 39 -0.74 -20.66 -15.38
CA LEU A 39 -1.55 -20.11 -16.47
C LEU A 39 -1.67 -21.07 -17.66
N ASN A 40 -0.67 -21.94 -17.90
CA ASN A 40 -0.77 -22.97 -18.94
C ASN A 40 -1.85 -24.02 -18.64
N VAL A 41 -2.24 -24.15 -17.37
CA VAL A 41 -3.23 -25.15 -16.91
C VAL A 41 -4.59 -24.49 -16.65
N ASN A 42 -4.61 -23.28 -16.10
CA ASN A 42 -5.84 -22.59 -15.72
C ASN A 42 -5.84 -21.11 -16.13
N GLN A 43 -6.29 -20.84 -17.35
CA GLN A 43 -6.44 -19.49 -17.90
C GLN A 43 -7.70 -18.76 -17.41
N ARG A 44 -8.56 -19.42 -16.61
CA ARG A 44 -9.78 -18.82 -16.04
C ARG A 44 -9.61 -18.36 -14.60
N ASN A 45 -8.40 -18.36 -14.08
CA ASN A 45 -8.10 -17.93 -12.72
C ASN A 45 -7.43 -16.56 -12.72
N ALA A 46 -8.20 -15.50 -12.43
CA ALA A 46 -7.72 -14.12 -12.36
C ALA A 46 -6.55 -13.94 -11.37
N LYS A 47 -6.54 -14.71 -10.27
CA LYS A 47 -5.46 -14.64 -9.26
C LYS A 47 -4.09 -15.02 -9.83
N LEU A 48 -4.02 -15.97 -10.77
CA LEU A 48 -2.76 -16.34 -11.40
C LEU A 48 -2.20 -15.19 -12.24
N TYR A 49 -3.06 -14.49 -12.99
CA TYR A 49 -2.65 -13.29 -13.72
C TYR A 49 -2.19 -12.18 -12.77
N ASN A 50 -2.90 -11.95 -11.67
CA ASN A 50 -2.47 -10.99 -10.64
C ASN A 50 -1.10 -11.36 -10.06
N ASN A 51 -0.85 -12.63 -9.75
CA ASN A 51 0.43 -13.07 -9.20
C ASN A 51 1.59 -12.90 -10.19
N VAL A 52 1.39 -13.18 -11.48
CA VAL A 52 2.40 -12.90 -12.51
C VAL A 52 2.65 -11.39 -12.61
N GLY A 53 1.60 -10.58 -12.59
CA GLY A 53 1.71 -9.12 -12.58
C GLY A 53 2.55 -8.61 -11.41
N HIS A 54 2.32 -9.10 -10.19
CA HIS A 54 3.13 -8.75 -9.02
C HIS A 54 4.61 -9.14 -9.19
N CYS A 55 4.90 -10.34 -9.71
CA CYS A 55 6.28 -10.75 -10.00
C CYS A 55 6.96 -9.78 -10.99
N LEU A 56 6.24 -9.34 -12.02
CA LEU A 56 6.76 -8.38 -13.00
C LEU A 56 7.00 -6.99 -12.38
N GLU A 57 6.13 -6.53 -11.48
CA GLU A 57 6.35 -5.27 -10.76
C GLU A 57 7.61 -5.33 -9.88
N THR A 58 7.87 -6.45 -9.19
CA THR A 58 9.12 -6.60 -8.41
C THR A 58 10.39 -6.55 -9.29
N GLN A 59 10.25 -6.85 -10.58
CA GLN A 59 11.32 -6.74 -11.58
C GLN A 59 11.35 -5.35 -12.26
N GLY A 60 10.50 -4.41 -11.87
CA GLY A 60 10.37 -3.09 -12.50
C GLY A 60 9.66 -3.09 -13.86
N LYS A 61 9.07 -4.22 -14.28
CA LYS A 61 8.41 -4.39 -15.58
C LYS A 61 6.94 -3.99 -15.52
N TYR A 62 6.67 -2.72 -15.20
CA TYR A 62 5.32 -2.21 -14.96
C TYR A 62 4.38 -2.33 -16.17
N SER A 63 4.87 -2.09 -17.39
CA SER A 63 4.05 -2.19 -18.61
C SER A 63 3.59 -3.64 -18.88
N GLU A 64 4.47 -4.62 -18.65
CA GLU A 64 4.12 -6.04 -18.77
C GLU A 64 3.15 -6.43 -17.66
N ALA A 65 3.43 -6.03 -16.42
CA ALA A 65 2.54 -6.28 -15.27
C ALA A 65 1.11 -5.77 -15.52
N LEU A 66 0.98 -4.56 -16.06
CA LEU A 66 -0.31 -3.95 -16.40
C LEU A 66 -1.09 -4.81 -17.41
N SER A 67 -0.43 -5.44 -18.38
CA SER A 67 -1.08 -6.36 -19.32
C SER A 67 -1.68 -7.58 -18.61
N TYR A 68 -0.96 -8.15 -17.65
CA TYR A 68 -1.45 -9.27 -16.84
C TYR A 68 -2.61 -8.85 -15.93
N PHE A 69 -2.52 -7.71 -15.24
CA PHE A 69 -3.62 -7.21 -14.41
C PHE A 69 -4.88 -6.90 -15.23
N ASN A 70 -4.74 -6.30 -16.41
CA ASN A 70 -5.87 -6.13 -17.33
C ASN A 70 -6.47 -7.45 -17.79
N THR A 71 -5.66 -8.49 -17.96
CA THR A 71 -6.15 -9.83 -18.28
C THR A 71 -6.88 -10.45 -17.09
N ALA A 72 -6.44 -10.22 -15.85
CA ALA A 72 -7.15 -10.63 -14.65
C ALA A 72 -8.58 -10.04 -14.61
N ILE A 73 -8.73 -8.74 -14.91
CA ILE A 73 -10.05 -8.07 -15.01
C ILE A 73 -10.92 -8.68 -16.12
N LYS A 74 -10.33 -9.05 -17.26
CA LYS A 74 -11.07 -9.72 -18.35
C LYS A 74 -11.58 -11.10 -17.94
N VAL A 75 -10.83 -11.81 -17.12
CA VAL A 75 -11.19 -13.14 -16.61
C VAL A 75 -12.24 -13.04 -15.51
N GLU A 76 -12.10 -12.07 -14.60
CA GLU A 76 -13.01 -11.83 -13.48
C GLU A 76 -13.33 -10.33 -13.36
N ALA A 77 -14.44 -9.90 -13.97
CA ALA A 77 -14.80 -8.49 -14.11
C ALA A 77 -15.20 -7.78 -12.79
N ASN A 78 -15.40 -8.54 -11.72
CA ASN A 78 -15.74 -8.05 -10.38
C ASN A 78 -14.60 -8.23 -9.36
N ASP A 79 -13.38 -8.55 -9.81
CA ASP A 79 -12.21 -8.64 -8.94
C ASP A 79 -11.74 -7.23 -8.51
N ILE A 80 -12.09 -6.85 -7.28
CA ILE A 80 -11.68 -5.59 -6.65
C ILE A 80 -10.15 -5.46 -6.61
N GLY A 81 -9.45 -6.54 -6.29
CA GLY A 81 -7.99 -6.57 -6.16
C GLY A 81 -7.30 -6.32 -7.50
N ALA A 82 -7.82 -6.89 -8.60
CA ALA A 82 -7.29 -6.65 -9.94
C ALA A 82 -7.40 -5.17 -10.35
N TYR A 83 -8.53 -4.52 -10.08
CA TYR A 83 -8.67 -3.07 -10.34
C TYR A 83 -7.74 -2.21 -9.48
N ILE A 84 -7.54 -2.56 -8.20
CA ILE A 84 -6.55 -1.88 -7.33
C ILE A 84 -5.14 -2.03 -7.91
N ASN A 85 -4.78 -3.23 -8.38
CA ASN A 85 -3.49 -3.48 -9.01
C ASN A 85 -3.31 -2.65 -10.28
N VAL A 86 -4.30 -2.64 -11.19
CA VAL A 86 -4.28 -1.79 -12.39
C VAL A 86 -4.07 -0.33 -12.03
N GLY A 87 -4.84 0.22 -11.08
CA GLY A 87 -4.71 1.62 -10.68
C GLY A 87 -3.34 1.95 -10.10
N ARG A 88 -2.78 1.06 -9.26
CA ARG A 88 -1.45 1.22 -8.66
C ARG A 88 -0.36 1.19 -9.73
N THR A 89 -0.39 0.23 -10.64
CA THR A 89 0.60 0.11 -11.73
C THR A 89 0.49 1.28 -12.71
N GLN A 90 -0.72 1.73 -13.04
CA GLN A 90 -0.94 2.91 -13.87
C GLN A 90 -0.40 4.19 -13.21
N THR A 91 -0.52 4.31 -11.89
CA THR A 91 0.08 5.42 -11.13
C THR A 91 1.61 5.41 -11.25
N GLN A 92 2.25 4.24 -11.18
CA GLN A 92 3.71 4.09 -11.39
C GLN A 92 4.14 4.46 -12.82
N LEU A 93 3.27 4.20 -13.80
CA LEU A 93 3.48 4.56 -15.20
C LEU A 93 3.13 6.02 -15.54
N GLY A 94 2.66 6.82 -14.56
CA GLY A 94 2.25 8.21 -14.77
C GLY A 94 0.89 8.38 -15.46
N MET A 95 0.12 7.30 -15.63
CA MET A 95 -1.19 7.26 -16.26
C MET A 95 -2.30 7.60 -15.24
N TYR A 96 -2.28 8.84 -14.74
CA TYR A 96 -3.07 9.21 -13.56
C TYR A 96 -4.60 9.21 -13.79
N GLU A 97 -5.07 9.58 -14.98
CA GLU A 97 -6.51 9.59 -15.30
C GLU A 97 -7.07 8.15 -15.41
N GLU A 98 -6.33 7.25 -16.04
CA GLU A 98 -6.65 5.82 -16.08
C GLU A 98 -6.62 5.21 -14.69
N ALA A 99 -5.60 5.54 -13.90
CA ALA A 99 -5.44 5.03 -12.54
C ALA A 99 -6.64 5.42 -11.67
N GLU A 100 -7.09 6.67 -11.74
CA GLU A 100 -8.27 7.14 -11.03
C GLU A 100 -9.52 6.36 -11.46
N ARG A 101 -9.72 6.13 -12.76
CA ARG A 101 -10.85 5.34 -13.26
C ARG A 101 -10.82 3.91 -12.72
N ALA A 102 -9.65 3.28 -12.68
CA ALA A 102 -9.49 1.93 -12.14
C ALA A 102 -9.80 1.88 -10.63
N PHE A 103 -9.29 2.84 -9.85
CA PHE A 103 -9.59 2.91 -8.42
C PHE A 103 -11.06 3.19 -8.13
N ARG A 104 -11.71 4.08 -8.89
CA ARG A 104 -13.15 4.31 -8.76
C ARG A 104 -13.94 3.04 -9.05
N LYS A 105 -13.56 2.28 -10.08
CA LYS A 105 -14.19 1.01 -10.40
C LYS A 105 -14.02 -0.03 -9.28
N ALA A 106 -12.82 -0.13 -8.68
CA ALA A 106 -12.59 -0.96 -7.50
C ALA A 106 -13.48 -0.53 -6.32
N LYS A 107 -13.60 0.77 -6.07
CA LYS A 107 -14.44 1.33 -5.00
C LYS A 107 -15.93 1.01 -5.21
N ASP A 108 -16.42 1.11 -6.44
CA ASP A 108 -17.82 0.82 -6.79
C ASP A 108 -18.19 -0.66 -6.63
N LEU A 109 -17.21 -1.55 -6.71
CA LEU A 109 -17.37 -3.00 -6.51
C LEU A 109 -17.37 -3.39 -5.02
N LEU A 110 -16.98 -2.50 -4.10
CA LEU A 110 -17.04 -2.78 -2.67
C LEU A 110 -18.49 -2.98 -2.21
N PRO A 111 -18.71 -3.88 -1.23
CA PRO A 111 -20.02 -4.04 -0.64
C PRO A 111 -20.47 -2.71 0.00
N LYS A 112 -21.74 -2.36 -0.18
CA LYS A 112 -22.33 -1.15 0.36
C LYS A 112 -22.92 -1.43 1.74
N PRO A 113 -22.89 -0.46 2.68
CA PRO A 113 -23.64 -0.54 3.92
C PRO A 113 -25.11 -0.90 3.68
N PRO A 114 -25.71 -1.82 4.46
CA PRO A 114 -27.16 -1.88 4.53
C PRO A 114 -27.69 -0.55 5.09
N PHE A 115 -28.85 -0.11 4.59
CA PHE A 115 -29.46 1.16 4.99
C PHE A 115 -29.82 1.15 6.48
N GLY A 116 -29.34 2.14 7.24
CA GLY A 116 -29.76 2.39 8.63
C GLY A 116 -28.89 1.78 9.74
N GLU A 117 -27.81 1.07 9.41
CA GLU A 117 -26.92 0.45 10.41
C GLU A 117 -25.49 1.03 10.36
N GLY A 118 -24.80 0.99 11.51
CA GLY A 118 -23.36 1.25 11.57
C GLY A 118 -22.61 0.17 10.80
N TYR A 119 -21.82 0.56 9.80
CA TYR A 119 -21.20 -0.38 8.87
C TYR A 119 -19.76 -0.70 9.23
N GLU A 120 -19.56 -1.72 10.06
CA GLU A 120 -18.26 -2.40 10.18
C GLU A 120 -18.23 -3.57 9.20
N ALA A 121 -17.89 -3.27 7.96
CA ALA A 121 -17.84 -4.28 6.92
C ALA A 121 -16.70 -5.26 7.17
N ARG A 122 -16.96 -6.57 7.09
CA ARG A 122 -15.90 -7.57 6.90
C ARG A 122 -15.37 -7.52 5.46
N VAL A 123 -14.76 -6.39 5.09
CA VAL A 123 -14.01 -6.23 3.84
C VAL A 123 -12.57 -6.64 4.10
N ALA A 124 -11.98 -7.36 3.15
CA ALA A 124 -10.56 -7.70 3.23
C ALA A 124 -9.74 -6.40 3.42
N PRO A 125 -8.82 -6.34 4.41
CA PRO A 125 -8.06 -5.11 4.69
C PRO A 125 -7.38 -4.54 3.44
N SER A 126 -6.86 -5.42 2.58
CA SER A 126 -6.24 -5.06 1.31
C SER A 126 -7.16 -4.34 0.32
N HIS A 127 -8.47 -4.59 0.36
CA HIS A 127 -9.43 -3.89 -0.51
C HIS A 127 -9.67 -2.46 -0.05
N LEU A 128 -9.56 -2.17 1.26
CA LEU A 128 -9.68 -0.81 1.78
C LEU A 128 -8.54 0.10 1.32
N ASN A 129 -7.43 -0.46 0.84
CA ASN A 129 -6.34 0.30 0.23
C ASN A 129 -6.80 1.08 -1.00
N VAL A 130 -7.94 0.73 -1.62
CA VAL A 130 -8.52 1.53 -2.71
C VAL A 130 -8.79 2.97 -2.28
N PHE A 131 -9.27 3.19 -1.06
CA PHE A 131 -9.56 4.53 -0.55
C PHE A 131 -8.28 5.33 -0.37
N LEU A 132 -7.24 4.73 0.24
CA LEU A 132 -5.93 5.35 0.42
C LEU A 132 -5.29 5.67 -0.93
N ASN A 133 -5.24 4.70 -1.84
CA ASN A 133 -4.62 4.86 -3.16
C ASN A 133 -5.32 5.94 -3.98
N LEU A 134 -6.66 5.94 -4.00
CA LEU A 134 -7.43 6.95 -4.70
C LEU A 134 -7.22 8.33 -4.06
N ALA A 135 -7.32 8.45 -2.74
CA ALA A 135 -7.14 9.70 -2.03
C ALA A 135 -5.73 10.28 -2.24
N ASN A 136 -4.69 9.45 -2.11
CA ASN A 136 -3.31 9.83 -2.40
C ASN A 136 -3.14 10.33 -3.83
N LEU A 137 -3.69 9.60 -4.82
CA LEU A 137 -3.63 9.99 -6.22
C LEU A 137 -4.28 11.35 -6.48
N ILE A 138 -5.53 11.55 -6.03
CA ILE A 138 -6.29 12.77 -6.33
C ILE A 138 -5.79 13.98 -5.53
N SER A 139 -5.23 13.75 -4.33
CA SER A 139 -4.69 14.82 -3.50
C SER A 139 -3.48 15.51 -4.12
N ARG A 140 -2.85 14.92 -5.15
CA ARG A 140 -1.81 15.57 -5.95
C ARG A 140 -2.32 16.87 -6.59
N ASN A 141 -3.63 16.93 -6.86
CA ASN A 141 -4.31 18.17 -7.22
C ASN A 141 -4.86 18.83 -5.95
N GLY A 142 -4.33 20.01 -5.60
CA GLY A 142 -4.74 20.75 -4.40
C GLY A 142 -6.21 21.16 -4.38
N THR A 143 -6.90 21.22 -5.52
CA THR A 143 -8.35 21.54 -5.57
C THR A 143 -9.25 20.37 -5.14
N ARG A 144 -8.67 19.20 -4.86
CA ARG A 144 -9.39 17.95 -4.56
C ARG A 144 -9.07 17.40 -3.17
N LEU A 145 -8.51 18.22 -2.29
CA LEU A 145 -8.13 17.79 -0.93
C LEU A 145 -9.34 17.43 -0.09
N GLU A 146 -10.46 18.13 -0.23
CA GLU A 146 -11.72 17.80 0.42
C GLU A 146 -12.30 16.46 -0.06
N GLU A 147 -12.10 16.13 -1.35
CA GLU A 147 -12.47 14.83 -1.89
C GLU A 147 -11.60 13.72 -1.31
N ALA A 148 -10.29 13.95 -1.18
CA ALA A 148 -9.36 13.03 -0.54
C ALA A 148 -9.71 12.80 0.95
N ASP A 149 -10.02 13.85 1.71
CA ASP A 149 -10.47 13.76 3.12
C ASP A 149 -11.72 12.86 3.24
N LYS A 150 -12.70 13.01 2.35
CA LYS A 150 -13.90 12.14 2.33
C LYS A 150 -13.58 10.67 2.10
N LEU A 151 -12.63 10.35 1.23
CA LEU A 151 -12.21 8.97 0.99
C LEU A 151 -11.55 8.35 2.21
N TYR A 152 -10.73 9.10 2.94
CA TYR A 152 -10.17 8.62 4.21
C TYR A 152 -11.25 8.44 5.28
N GLN A 153 -12.23 9.34 5.36
CA GLN A 153 -13.38 9.16 6.25
C GLN A 153 -14.19 7.92 5.89
N GLU A 154 -14.40 7.63 4.61
CA GLU A 154 -15.02 6.38 4.16
C GLU A 154 -14.20 5.17 4.63
N ALA A 155 -12.88 5.16 4.44
CA ALA A 155 -12.01 4.07 4.91
C ALA A 155 -12.10 3.84 6.43
N ILE A 156 -12.09 4.93 7.22
CA ILE A 156 -12.20 4.88 8.68
C ILE A 156 -13.58 4.41 9.14
N ARG A 157 -14.66 4.81 8.44
CA ARG A 157 -16.03 4.32 8.74
C ARG A 157 -16.15 2.83 8.48
N MET A 158 -15.54 2.34 7.40
CA MET A 158 -15.50 0.92 7.07
C MET A 158 -14.72 0.12 8.12
N ARG A 159 -13.65 0.74 8.65
CA ARG A 159 -12.73 0.11 9.58
C ARG A 159 -12.09 1.13 10.52
N SER A 160 -12.59 1.18 11.75
CA SER A 160 -12.18 2.17 12.76
C SER A 160 -10.78 1.94 13.33
N ASP A 161 -10.21 0.74 13.18
CA ASP A 161 -8.82 0.39 13.54
C ASP A 161 -7.83 0.61 12.38
N TYR A 162 -8.22 1.27 11.28
CA TYR A 162 -7.35 1.46 10.12
C TYR A 162 -6.37 2.64 10.28
N VAL A 163 -5.28 2.41 11.04
CA VAL A 163 -4.27 3.43 11.40
C VAL A 163 -3.76 4.25 10.22
N GLU A 164 -3.40 3.61 9.11
CA GLU A 164 -2.86 4.30 7.93
C GLU A 164 -3.84 5.31 7.31
N ALA A 165 -5.15 5.05 7.40
CA ALA A 165 -6.17 6.02 6.97
C ALA A 165 -6.19 7.26 7.86
N TYR A 166 -5.98 7.13 9.18
CA TYR A 166 -5.84 8.28 10.07
C TYR A 166 -4.58 9.08 9.76
N ILE A 167 -3.43 8.40 9.59
CA ILE A 167 -2.16 9.09 9.28
C ILE A 167 -2.30 9.91 8.00
N ASN A 168 -2.76 9.28 6.91
CA ASN A 168 -2.89 9.97 5.62
C ASN A 168 -3.97 11.06 5.64
N ARG A 169 -5.06 10.88 6.40
CA ARG A 169 -6.06 11.93 6.61
C ARG A 169 -5.47 13.14 7.33
N GLY A 170 -4.61 12.92 8.33
CA GLY A 170 -3.93 13.98 9.07
C GLY A 170 -3.11 14.89 8.15
N ASP A 171 -2.37 14.31 7.20
CA ASP A 171 -1.60 15.07 6.19
C ASP A 171 -2.53 15.93 5.31
N ILE A 172 -3.62 15.35 4.81
CA ILE A 172 -4.62 16.11 4.03
C ILE A 172 -5.21 17.26 4.84
N LEU A 173 -5.49 17.06 6.13
CA LEU A 173 -6.05 18.10 6.99
C LEU A 173 -5.06 19.23 7.26
N ILE A 174 -3.75 18.95 7.38
CA ILE A 174 -2.72 19.99 7.44
C ILE A 174 -2.74 20.82 6.15
N ARG A 175 -2.77 20.16 4.99
CA ARG A 175 -2.79 20.83 3.68
C ARG A 175 -4.06 21.66 3.44
N LEU A 176 -5.17 21.29 4.09
CA LEU A 176 -6.42 22.06 4.16
C LEU A 176 -6.41 23.15 5.23
N ASN A 177 -5.32 23.35 5.96
CA ASN A 177 -5.19 24.27 7.09
C ASN A 177 -6.19 23.98 8.25
N ARG A 178 -6.63 22.72 8.38
CA ARG A 178 -7.54 22.22 9.43
C ARG A 178 -6.74 21.57 10.55
N THR A 179 -5.80 22.33 11.12
CA THR A 179 -4.76 21.82 12.04
C THR A 179 -5.29 21.22 13.36
N ARG A 180 -6.44 21.71 13.85
CA ARG A 180 -7.10 21.10 15.03
C ARG A 180 -7.64 19.70 14.72
N GLU A 181 -8.29 19.53 13.58
CA GLU A 181 -8.79 18.22 13.18
C GLU A 181 -7.65 17.25 12.85
N ALA A 182 -6.55 17.76 12.29
CA ALA A 182 -5.34 16.97 12.08
C ALA A 182 -4.80 16.43 13.41
N GLN A 183 -4.77 17.27 14.46
CA GLN A 183 -4.37 16.85 15.81
C GLN A 183 -5.25 15.72 16.32
N ASP A 184 -6.59 15.88 16.28
CA ASP A 184 -7.53 14.88 16.77
C ASP A 184 -7.35 13.53 16.05
N VAL A 185 -7.10 13.57 14.73
CA VAL A 185 -6.87 12.39 13.90
C VAL A 185 -5.56 11.69 14.24
N TYR A 186 -4.46 12.43 14.42
CA TYR A 186 -3.18 11.84 14.82
C TYR A 186 -3.21 11.31 16.26
N GLU A 187 -3.88 12.00 17.18
CA GLU A 187 -4.11 11.49 18.54
C GLU A 187 -4.92 10.19 18.50
N LYS A 188 -5.92 10.09 17.61
CA LYS A 188 -6.64 8.84 17.42
C LYS A 188 -5.76 7.73 16.83
N ALA A 189 -4.89 8.06 15.89
CA ALA A 189 -3.91 7.12 15.34
C ALA A 189 -2.95 6.61 16.42
N LEU A 190 -2.46 7.48 17.32
CA LEU A 190 -1.62 7.10 18.46
C LEU A 190 -2.33 6.21 19.49
N GLN A 191 -3.65 6.35 19.66
CA GLN A 191 -4.42 5.45 20.52
C GLN A 191 -4.46 4.01 19.95
N LEU A 192 -4.34 3.86 18.63
CA LEU A 192 -4.36 2.57 17.95
C LEU A 192 -2.95 1.99 17.79
N ASP A 193 -1.94 2.84 17.59
CA ASP A 193 -0.53 2.49 17.40
C ASP A 193 0.38 3.56 18.02
N ASP A 194 0.72 3.37 19.30
CA ASP A 194 1.55 4.32 20.06
C ASP A 194 3.06 4.16 19.80
N ALA A 195 3.45 3.03 19.18
CA ALA A 195 4.82 2.64 18.90
C ALA A 195 5.29 3.08 17.50
N ASN A 196 4.48 3.85 16.77
CA ASN A 196 4.83 4.36 15.45
C ASN A 196 5.43 5.76 15.52
N ALA A 197 6.73 5.84 15.20
CA ALA A 197 7.50 7.08 15.26
C ALA A 197 6.96 8.17 14.31
N ASP A 198 6.44 7.78 13.14
CA ASP A 198 5.95 8.72 12.12
C ASP A 198 4.71 9.47 12.62
N ILE A 199 3.87 8.83 13.44
CA ILE A 199 2.67 9.47 14.01
C ILE A 199 3.08 10.53 15.04
N HIS A 200 4.05 10.23 15.91
CA HIS A 200 4.60 11.22 16.85
C HIS A 200 5.27 12.38 16.11
N TYR A 201 6.03 12.09 15.05
CA TYR A 201 6.63 13.12 14.21
C TYR A 201 5.56 14.03 13.58
N ASN A 202 4.54 13.46 12.94
CA ASN A 202 3.47 14.20 12.28
C ASN A 202 2.65 15.05 13.29
N LEU A 203 2.37 14.52 14.48
CA LEU A 203 1.75 15.29 15.55
C LEU A 203 2.64 16.46 16.02
N GLY A 204 3.97 16.25 16.03
CA GLY A 204 4.94 17.32 16.28
C GLY A 204 4.86 18.44 15.25
N VAL A 205 4.73 18.10 13.96
CA VAL A 205 4.50 19.07 12.87
C VAL A 205 3.20 19.83 13.08
N VAL A 206 2.11 19.15 13.46
CA VAL A 206 0.84 19.83 13.79
C VAL A 206 1.01 20.84 14.93
N PHE A 207 1.76 20.50 15.99
CA PHE A 207 2.03 21.45 17.07
C PHE A 207 2.88 22.64 16.62
N LEU A 208 3.78 22.49 15.64
CA LEU A 208 4.50 23.61 15.04
C LEU A 208 3.57 24.56 14.30
N GLU A 209 2.67 24.04 13.48
CA GLU A 209 1.65 24.84 12.77
C GLU A 209 0.75 25.61 13.77
N GLN A 210 0.52 25.03 14.95
CA GLN A 210 -0.20 25.67 16.05
C GLN A 210 0.67 26.60 16.93
N ARG A 211 1.96 26.80 16.59
CA ARG A 211 2.96 27.57 17.36
C ARG A 211 3.21 27.06 18.79
N GLN A 212 2.96 25.78 19.04
CA GLN A 212 3.18 25.11 20.32
C GLN A 212 4.55 24.41 20.34
N THR A 213 5.62 25.19 20.24
CA THR A 213 7.00 24.69 20.08
C THR A 213 7.42 23.66 21.14
N SER A 214 7.06 23.88 22.40
CA SER A 214 7.41 22.94 23.48
C SER A 214 6.75 21.58 23.31
N ARG A 215 5.50 21.53 22.82
CA ARG A 215 4.81 20.27 22.55
C ARG A 215 5.34 19.60 21.30
N ALA A 216 5.68 20.36 20.26
CA ALA A 216 6.35 19.85 19.07
C ALA A 216 7.67 19.15 19.43
N MET A 217 8.51 19.78 20.27
CA MET A 217 9.75 19.18 20.76
C MET A 217 9.51 17.85 21.49
N LEU A 218 8.52 17.81 22.40
CA LEU A 218 8.17 16.57 23.11
C LEU A 218 7.74 15.45 22.15
N SER A 219 6.96 15.78 21.12
CA SER A 219 6.54 14.82 20.10
C SER A 219 7.73 14.32 19.26
N PHE A 220 8.64 15.20 18.84
CA PHE A 220 9.86 14.79 18.15
C PHE A 220 10.76 13.92 19.03
N ASP A 221 10.91 14.24 20.31
CA ASP A 221 11.68 13.44 21.26
C ASP A 221 11.09 12.03 21.42
N LYS A 222 9.76 11.90 21.42
CA LYS A 222 9.08 10.59 21.42
C LYS A 222 9.34 9.81 20.13
N ALA A 223 9.21 10.46 18.97
CA ALA A 223 9.53 9.85 17.68
C ALA A 223 10.98 9.32 17.65
N LEU A 224 11.94 10.11 18.14
CA LEU A 224 13.36 9.74 18.22
C LEU A 224 13.65 8.67 19.28
N LYS A 225 12.85 8.60 20.35
CA LYS A 225 12.96 7.50 21.33
C LYS A 225 12.56 6.16 20.72
N ILE A 226 11.52 6.16 19.86
CA ILE A 226 11.03 4.97 19.16
C ILE A 226 11.98 4.60 18.02
N ASN A 227 12.32 5.58 17.18
CA ASN A 227 13.25 5.42 16.08
C ASN A 227 14.36 6.50 16.15
N PRO A 228 15.53 6.18 16.74
CA PRO A 228 16.65 7.11 16.85
C PRO A 228 17.22 7.61 15.52
N ARG A 229 16.88 6.96 14.40
CA ARG A 229 17.31 7.33 13.05
C ARG A 229 16.19 7.97 12.21
N HIS A 230 15.11 8.42 12.85
CA HIS A 230 14.04 9.12 12.14
C HIS A 230 14.54 10.49 11.63
N GLU A 231 14.89 10.56 10.35
CA GLU A 231 15.59 11.70 9.75
C GLU A 231 14.81 13.02 9.89
N GLN A 232 13.52 13.03 9.55
CA GLN A 232 12.74 14.27 9.63
C GLN A 232 12.56 14.78 11.09
N ALA A 233 12.41 13.86 12.05
CA ALA A 233 12.32 14.23 13.46
C ALA A 233 13.65 14.78 14.00
N LEU A 234 14.79 14.19 13.58
CA LEU A 234 16.12 14.72 13.92
C LEU A 234 16.26 16.15 13.41
N LEU A 235 16.01 16.35 12.11
CA LEU A 235 16.13 17.65 11.45
C LEU A 235 15.25 18.71 12.10
N ASN A 236 13.95 18.45 12.24
CA ASN A 236 13.01 19.44 12.79
C ASN A 236 13.31 19.75 14.26
N SER A 237 13.73 18.74 15.04
CA SER A 237 14.11 18.97 16.43
C SER A 237 15.41 19.76 16.56
N ALA A 238 16.39 19.57 15.67
CA ALA A 238 17.63 20.34 15.64
C ALA A 238 17.37 21.82 15.28
N ILE A 239 16.51 22.07 14.29
CA ILE A 239 16.05 23.41 13.90
C ILE A 239 15.42 24.12 15.10
N LEU A 240 14.48 23.47 15.79
CA LEU A 240 13.83 24.04 16.97
C LEU A 240 14.83 24.38 18.10
N ILE A 241 15.78 23.49 18.38
CA ILE A 241 16.81 23.74 19.40
C ILE A 241 17.68 24.94 19.02
N GLN A 242 17.98 25.12 17.73
CA GLN A 242 18.75 26.24 17.22
C GLN A 242 17.99 27.56 17.38
N GLU A 243 16.70 27.57 17.07
CA GLU A 243 15.82 28.76 17.20
C GLU A 243 15.63 29.20 18.66
N GLU A 244 15.62 28.28 19.62
CA GLU A 244 15.54 28.60 21.06
C GLU A 244 16.82 29.25 21.65
N GLY A 245 17.90 29.39 20.87
CA GLY A 245 18.84 30.52 21.05
C GLY A 245 19.92 30.45 22.14
N GLY A 246 20.32 29.27 22.66
CA GLY A 246 21.43 29.16 23.63
C GLY A 246 22.73 28.58 23.04
N PRO A 247 23.95 29.07 23.38
CA PRO A 247 25.23 28.46 22.95
C PRO A 247 25.34 26.96 23.30
N GLN A 248 24.79 26.56 24.45
CA GLN A 248 24.75 25.17 24.90
C GLN A 248 23.72 24.32 24.13
N LYS A 249 22.58 24.91 23.79
CA LYS A 249 21.52 24.26 22.99
C LYS A 249 21.98 24.02 21.55
N ARG A 250 22.67 24.99 20.93
CA ARG A 250 23.23 24.85 19.57
C ARG A 250 24.22 23.69 19.44
N LYS A 251 25.05 23.42 20.46
CA LYS A 251 25.93 22.23 20.47
C LYS A 251 25.11 20.93 20.53
N LYS A 252 24.04 20.88 21.32
CA LYS A 252 23.13 19.71 21.35
C LYS A 252 22.42 19.49 20.01
N ALA A 253 22.04 20.55 19.29
CA ALA A 253 21.47 20.43 17.95
C ALA A 253 22.45 19.80 16.94
N TYR A 254 23.74 20.15 17.02
CA TYR A 254 24.77 19.61 16.13
C TYR A 254 25.12 18.13 16.42
N HIS A 255 24.86 17.67 17.65
CA HIS A 255 25.10 16.28 18.07
C HIS A 255 23.87 15.38 17.92
N ARG A 256 22.73 15.92 17.50
CA ARG A 256 21.58 15.15 17.00
C ARG A 256 21.82 14.78 15.55
#